data_AF-A0A953DUS0-F1
#
_entry.id   AF-A0A953DUS0-F1
#
_cell.length_a   1.000
_cell.length_b   1.000
_cell.length_c   1.000
_cell.angle_alpha   90.00
_cell.angle_beta   90.00
_cell.angle_gamma   90.00
#
_symmetry.space_group_name_H-M   'P 1'
#
loop_
_entity.id
_entity.type
_entity.pdbx_description
1 polymer ?
#
loop_
_entity_poly.entity_id
_entity_poly.type
_entity_poly.pdbx_seq_one_letter_code
_entity_poly.pdbx_strand_id
1 'polypeptide(L)'
;MSFPNHSQSTNSDCPRRRVPPLSLYPIAGDDAINSRRYKDSGVDIDAGNALVEAIKPLAGRTARPGTQAALGGFGALFDLARAGYRDPVLVATTDGVGTKLKIAIATGRHDGIGTDLVAMSVNDLVVQGAEPLFFLDYFATGRLDVATARTVIAGIAAACAEAGCALIGGETAEMPGFYAPGEYDLAGFAVGAVERAAVITGARVQAG
;
A
#
# COMPACT_ATOMS: atom_id res chain seq x y z
N MET A 1 39.23 -18.06 -34.93
CA MET A 1 39.35 -19.21 -35.86
C MET A 1 37.99 -19.89 -35.94
N SER A 2 37.56 -20.17 -37.15
CA SER A 2 36.22 -20.63 -37.56
C SER A 2 35.93 -22.10 -37.19
N PHE A 3 34.66 -22.37 -36.82
CA PHE A 3 33.75 -23.52 -37.14
C PHE A 3 34.29 -24.98 -37.19
N PRO A 4 33.51 -26.02 -36.76
CA PRO A 4 32.27 -26.37 -37.47
C PRO A 4 31.07 -26.95 -36.70
N ASN A 5 29.95 -26.83 -37.41
CA ASN A 5 28.63 -27.45 -37.28
C ASN A 5 28.63 -28.91 -37.78
N HIS A 6 27.74 -29.76 -37.24
CA HIS A 6 26.91 -30.79 -37.93
C HIS A 6 26.09 -31.54 -36.85
N SER A 7 24.78 -31.36 -36.70
CA SER A 7 23.63 -31.74 -37.54
C SER A 7 23.05 -33.14 -37.23
N GLN A 8 21.84 -33.10 -36.65
CA GLN A 8 20.63 -33.88 -36.93
C GLN A 8 20.38 -35.29 -36.34
N SER A 9 19.12 -35.39 -35.87
CA SER A 9 18.15 -36.51 -35.91
C SER A 9 17.76 -36.98 -34.49
N THR A 10 16.49 -37.14 -34.09
CA THR A 10 15.19 -37.23 -34.79
C THR A 10 14.04 -36.72 -33.90
N ASN A 11 12.96 -36.25 -34.56
CA ASN A 11 11.65 -35.95 -34.00
C ASN A 11 10.86 -37.22 -33.67
N SER A 12 10.09 -37.21 -32.58
CA SER A 12 8.83 -37.95 -32.33
C SER A 12 8.40 -37.61 -30.89
N ASP A 13 7.18 -37.26 -30.50
CA ASP A 13 5.88 -37.13 -31.16
C ASP A 13 4.98 -36.39 -30.14
N CYS A 14 4.45 -35.20 -30.46
CA CYS A 14 3.49 -34.50 -29.57
C CYS A 14 2.31 -34.01 -30.42
N PRO A 15 1.08 -34.50 -30.19
CA PRO A 15 -0.03 -34.25 -31.09
C PRO A 15 -0.53 -32.80 -30.94
N ARG A 16 -0.32 -31.99 -31.98
CA ARG A 16 -0.91 -30.66 -32.10
C ARG A 16 -2.42 -30.78 -32.34
N ARG A 17 -3.23 -30.55 -31.31
CA ARG A 17 -4.68 -30.31 -31.48
C ARG A 17 -4.89 -28.98 -32.19
N ARG A 18 -5.64 -29.00 -33.30
CA ARG A 18 -6.07 -27.79 -34.03
C ARG A 18 -7.12 -27.05 -33.21
N VAL A 19 -6.86 -25.78 -32.91
CA VAL A 19 -7.83 -24.86 -32.31
C VAL A 19 -8.77 -24.36 -33.43
N PRO A 20 -10.09 -24.40 -33.29
CA PRO A 20 -11.01 -23.87 -34.30
C PRO A 20 -10.93 -22.32 -34.33
N PRO A 21 -11.24 -21.68 -35.47
CA PRO A 21 -11.20 -20.22 -35.57
C PRO A 21 -12.30 -19.60 -34.70
N LEU A 22 -11.90 -18.62 -33.87
CA LEU A 22 -12.80 -17.77 -33.11
C LEU A 22 -13.72 -17.01 -34.08
N SER A 23 -15.01 -17.34 -34.05
CA SER A 23 -16.05 -16.51 -34.65
C SER A 23 -16.09 -15.17 -33.92
N LEU A 24 -15.77 -14.08 -34.61
CA LEU A 24 -16.00 -12.72 -34.10
C LEU A 24 -17.50 -12.48 -33.92
N TYR A 25 -17.97 -12.56 -32.68
CA TYR A 25 -19.19 -11.86 -32.28
C TYR A 25 -18.83 -10.39 -32.04
N PRO A 26 -19.58 -9.41 -32.59
CA PRO A 26 -19.34 -8.01 -32.30
C PRO A 26 -19.75 -7.75 -30.84
N ILE A 27 -18.77 -7.55 -29.96
CA ILE A 27 -19.02 -7.07 -28.60
C ILE A 27 -19.23 -5.56 -28.71
N ALA A 28 -20.47 -5.16 -28.92
CA ALA A 28 -20.87 -3.77 -28.83
C ALA A 28 -20.88 -3.36 -27.35
N GLY A 29 -19.87 -2.58 -26.94
CA GLY A 29 -19.87 -1.66 -25.79
C GLY A 29 -20.23 -2.23 -24.41
N ASP A 30 -19.25 -2.73 -23.66
CA ASP A 30 -19.44 -3.34 -22.33
C ASP A 30 -18.78 -2.57 -21.15
N ASP A 31 -18.23 -1.37 -21.39
CA ASP A 31 -17.64 -0.57 -20.29
C ASP A 31 -18.71 0.02 -19.35
N ALA A 32 -19.90 0.30 -19.88
CA ALA A 32 -21.01 0.88 -19.11
C ALA A 32 -21.82 -0.15 -18.29
N ILE A 33 -21.78 -1.44 -18.67
CA ILE A 33 -22.50 -2.51 -17.95
C ILE A 33 -21.66 -3.03 -16.77
N ASN A 34 -20.33 -3.02 -16.89
CA ASN A 34 -19.43 -3.50 -15.84
C ASN A 34 -19.30 -2.50 -14.67
N SER A 35 -19.21 -1.20 -14.97
CA SER A 35 -19.22 -0.12 -13.97
C SER A 35 -20.52 -0.07 -13.16
N ARG A 36 -21.67 -0.38 -13.77
CA ARG A 36 -22.97 -0.37 -13.09
C ARG A 36 -23.15 -1.54 -12.13
N ARG A 37 -22.66 -2.74 -12.47
CA ARG A 37 -22.71 -3.91 -11.54
C ARG A 37 -21.77 -3.78 -10.35
N TYR A 38 -20.59 -3.17 -10.53
CA TYR A 38 -19.69 -2.86 -9.41
C TYR A 38 -20.31 -1.80 -8.48
N LYS A 39 -20.96 -0.78 -9.05
CA LYS A 39 -21.72 0.22 -8.29
C LYS A 39 -22.92 -0.38 -7.56
N ASP A 40 -23.58 -1.38 -8.15
CA ASP A 40 -24.69 -2.11 -7.51
C ASP A 40 -24.22 -3.04 -6.38
N SER A 41 -22.96 -3.50 -6.40
CA SER A 41 -22.30 -4.11 -5.22
C SER A 41 -21.89 -3.08 -4.16
N GLY A 42 -22.15 -1.79 -4.41
CA GLY A 42 -21.92 -0.64 -3.55
C GLY A 42 -20.46 -0.17 -3.47
N VAL A 43 -19.67 -0.47 -4.50
CA VAL A 43 -18.31 0.05 -4.70
C VAL A 43 -18.36 1.19 -5.72
N ASP A 44 -18.02 2.42 -5.31
CA ASP A 44 -18.01 3.60 -6.18
C ASP A 44 -16.60 3.87 -6.73
N ILE A 45 -16.32 3.31 -7.90
CA ILE A 45 -15.03 3.44 -8.60
C ILE A 45 -14.68 4.90 -8.88
N ASP A 46 -15.67 5.75 -9.17
CA ASP A 46 -15.44 7.17 -9.45
C ASP A 46 -15.00 7.90 -8.18
N ALA A 47 -15.60 7.58 -7.03
CA ALA A 47 -15.20 8.12 -5.73
C ALA A 47 -13.79 7.66 -5.34
N GLY A 48 -13.45 6.39 -5.58
CA GLY A 48 -12.10 5.86 -5.38
C GLY A 48 -11.06 6.60 -6.24
N ASN A 49 -11.32 6.77 -7.53
CA ASN A 49 -10.43 7.51 -8.44
C ASN A 49 -10.26 8.97 -8.02
N ALA A 50 -11.35 9.64 -7.63
CA ALA A 50 -11.31 11.01 -7.13
C ALA A 50 -10.46 11.15 -5.86
N LEU A 51 -10.57 10.17 -4.94
CA LEU A 51 -9.73 10.13 -3.75
C LEU A 51 -8.26 9.97 -4.12
N VAL A 52 -7.93 9.00 -4.99
CA VAL A 52 -6.56 8.76 -5.48
C VAL A 52 -5.94 10.05 -6.04
N GLU A 53 -6.63 10.77 -6.93
CA GLU A 53 -6.12 12.03 -7.46
C GLU A 53 -5.92 13.10 -6.38
N ALA A 54 -6.82 13.16 -5.39
CA ALA A 54 -6.72 14.12 -4.29
C ALA A 54 -5.56 13.85 -3.33
N ILE A 55 -5.17 12.58 -3.13
CA ILE A 55 -4.13 12.19 -2.17
C ILE A 55 -2.73 12.07 -2.78
N LYS A 56 -2.61 11.88 -4.10
CA LYS A 56 -1.33 11.88 -4.83
C LYS A 56 -0.35 12.99 -4.41
N PRO A 57 -0.74 14.29 -4.36
CA PRO A 57 0.18 15.35 -3.93
C PRO A 57 0.55 15.26 -2.44
N LEU A 58 -0.30 14.67 -1.60
CA LEU A 58 -0.02 14.46 -0.18
C LEU A 58 1.08 13.40 -0.01
N ALA A 59 0.94 12.25 -0.67
CA ALA A 59 1.94 11.20 -0.70
C ALA A 59 3.27 11.70 -1.30
N GLY A 60 3.22 12.47 -2.39
CA GLY A 60 4.41 13.05 -3.03
C GLY A 60 5.25 13.95 -2.12
N ARG A 61 4.64 14.59 -1.11
CA ARG A 61 5.36 15.43 -0.13
C ARG A 61 6.14 14.64 0.91
N THR A 62 5.93 13.33 0.99
CA THR A 62 6.62 12.44 1.94
C THR A 62 7.85 11.76 1.33
N ALA A 63 8.18 12.09 0.06
CA ALA A 63 9.27 11.46 -0.66
C ALA A 63 10.63 11.64 0.05
N ARG A 64 11.45 10.59 0.01
CA ARG A 64 12.78 10.55 0.65
C ARG A 64 13.76 9.70 -0.17
N PRO A 65 15.08 9.75 0.09
CA PRO A 65 16.03 8.83 -0.53
C PRO A 65 15.59 7.38 -0.37
N GLY A 66 15.62 6.63 -1.47
CA GLY A 66 15.11 5.26 -1.56
C GLY A 66 13.72 5.16 -2.19
N THR A 67 12.88 6.20 -2.12
CA THR A 67 11.56 6.17 -2.79
C THR A 67 11.75 6.29 -4.30
N GLN A 68 11.33 5.28 -5.05
CA GLN A 68 11.25 5.34 -6.50
C GLN A 68 9.80 5.63 -6.92
N ALA A 69 9.47 6.92 -7.07
CA ALA A 69 8.15 7.36 -7.56
C ALA A 69 7.81 6.88 -8.99
N ALA A 70 8.78 6.30 -9.72
CA ALA A 70 8.67 5.99 -11.15
C ALA A 70 8.35 4.52 -11.48
N LEU A 71 8.17 3.65 -10.48
CA LEU A 71 7.73 2.27 -10.72
C LEU A 71 6.27 2.13 -10.26
N GLY A 72 5.38 2.72 -11.06
CA GLY A 72 3.92 2.62 -10.91
C GLY A 72 3.44 1.26 -11.38
N GLY A 73 3.18 0.36 -10.43
CA GLY A 73 2.52 -0.92 -10.62
C GLY A 73 1.76 -1.30 -9.34
N PHE A 74 1.21 -2.51 -9.30
CA PHE A 74 0.47 -3.09 -8.16
C PHE A 74 1.18 -3.04 -6.79
N GLY A 75 2.43 -2.57 -6.71
CA GLY A 75 3.18 -2.39 -5.48
C GLY A 75 4.23 -1.30 -5.61
N ALA A 76 4.54 -0.66 -4.49
CA ALA A 76 5.57 0.35 -4.38
C ALA A 76 6.95 -0.28 -4.11
N LEU A 77 8.01 0.40 -4.54
CA LEU A 77 9.39 -0.05 -4.39
C LEU A 77 10.22 0.94 -3.58
N PHE A 78 11.08 0.40 -2.72
CA PHE A 78 11.99 1.18 -1.89
C PHE A 78 13.43 0.63 -2.02
N ASP A 79 14.35 1.49 -2.42
CA ASP A 79 15.75 1.16 -2.65
C ASP A 79 16.61 1.47 -1.40
N LEU A 80 16.97 0.42 -0.67
CA LEU A 80 17.77 0.51 0.56
C LEU A 80 19.19 1.03 0.31
N ALA A 81 19.79 0.69 -0.83
CA ALA A 81 21.14 1.14 -1.16
C ALA A 81 21.14 2.65 -1.44
N ARG A 82 20.13 3.15 -2.15
CA ARG A 82 19.93 4.61 -2.35
C ARG A 82 19.52 5.35 -1.08
N ALA A 83 18.94 4.65 -0.11
CA ALA A 83 18.69 5.18 1.22
C ALA A 83 19.95 5.18 2.12
N GLY A 84 21.07 4.60 1.67
CA GLY A 84 22.37 4.68 2.35
C GLY A 84 22.74 3.46 3.20
N TYR A 85 21.94 2.40 3.17
CA TYR A 85 22.18 1.19 3.97
C TYR A 85 23.22 0.26 3.35
N ARG A 86 24.01 -0.41 4.19
CA ARG A 86 25.06 -1.36 3.79
C ARG A 86 24.72 -2.81 4.10
N ASP A 87 24.39 -3.13 5.35
CA ASP A 87 23.91 -4.45 5.79
C ASP A 87 22.64 -4.28 6.65
N PRO A 88 21.53 -3.83 6.02
CA PRO A 88 20.30 -3.55 6.75
C PRO A 88 19.61 -4.84 7.20
N VAL A 89 18.97 -4.75 8.36
CA VAL A 89 17.86 -5.61 8.78
C VAL A 89 16.58 -4.79 8.68
N LEU A 90 15.57 -5.35 8.01
CA LEU A 90 14.25 -4.73 7.94
C LEU A 90 13.45 -5.07 9.20
N VAL A 91 12.77 -4.06 9.73
CA VAL A 91 11.80 -4.19 10.81
C VAL A 91 10.46 -3.75 10.24
N ALA A 92 9.42 -4.57 10.44
CA ALA A 92 8.08 -4.28 9.92
C ALA A 92 7.06 -4.38 11.05
N THR A 93 6.11 -3.45 11.06
CA THR A 93 5.05 -3.35 12.06
C THR A 93 3.73 -3.08 11.39
N THR A 94 2.65 -3.43 12.07
CA THR A 94 1.29 -3.10 11.65
C THR A 94 0.43 -2.83 12.86
N ASP A 95 -0.36 -1.77 12.80
CA ASP A 95 -1.31 -1.40 13.83
C ASP A 95 -2.58 -0.80 13.24
N GLY A 96 -3.63 -0.78 14.03
CA GLY A 96 -4.80 0.05 13.80
C GLY A 96 -4.92 1.14 14.86
N VAL A 97 -5.80 2.11 14.62
CA VAL A 97 -6.13 3.16 15.62
C VAL A 97 -6.95 2.59 16.78
N GLY A 98 -7.70 1.51 16.53
CA GLY A 98 -8.55 0.86 17.52
C GLY A 98 -9.78 1.68 17.91
N THR A 99 -10.24 1.52 19.15
CA THR A 99 -11.53 2.09 19.60
C THR A 99 -11.59 3.62 19.62
N LYS A 100 -10.45 4.31 19.50
CA LYS A 100 -10.39 5.77 19.35
C LYS A 100 -11.12 6.25 18.09
N LEU A 101 -11.25 5.41 17.07
CA LEU A 101 -12.07 5.68 15.87
C LEU A 101 -13.52 6.00 16.23
N LYS A 102 -14.11 5.34 17.23
CA LYS A 102 -15.49 5.62 17.67
C LYS A 102 -15.65 7.06 18.15
N ILE A 103 -14.64 7.62 18.80
CA ILE A 103 -14.66 9.02 19.27
C ILE A 103 -14.53 9.97 18.07
N ALA A 104 -13.63 9.67 17.13
CA ALA A 104 -13.46 10.46 15.91
C ALA A 104 -14.76 10.50 15.08
N ILE A 105 -15.42 9.36 14.92
CA ILE A 105 -16.71 9.21 14.22
C ILE A 105 -17.82 9.97 14.97
N ALA A 106 -17.97 9.75 16.28
CA ALA A 106 -19.04 10.40 17.07
C ALA A 106 -18.90 11.93 17.13
N THR A 107 -17.69 12.45 17.00
CA THR A 107 -17.41 13.90 17.06
C THR A 107 -17.26 14.56 15.69
N GLY A 108 -17.18 13.78 14.60
CA GLY A 108 -16.87 14.28 13.26
C GLY A 108 -15.47 14.88 13.12
N ARG A 109 -14.54 14.54 14.02
CA ARG A 109 -13.16 15.07 14.04
C ARG A 109 -12.18 13.98 13.62
N HIS A 110 -11.74 14.06 12.37
CA HIS A 110 -10.92 13.04 11.71
C HIS A 110 -9.46 13.47 11.46
N ASP A 111 -9.10 14.69 11.83
CA ASP A 111 -7.81 15.32 11.55
C ASP A 111 -6.64 14.71 12.33
N GLY A 112 -6.89 14.16 13.53
CA GLY A 112 -5.83 13.58 14.38
C GLY A 112 -5.58 12.08 14.21
N ILE A 113 -6.53 11.33 13.65
CA ILE A 113 -6.47 9.85 13.63
C ILE A 113 -5.41 9.30 12.68
N GLY A 114 -5.08 10.04 11.61
CA GLY A 114 -3.98 9.65 10.71
C GLY A 114 -2.63 9.70 11.43
N THR A 115 -2.43 10.70 12.31
CA THR A 115 -1.23 10.78 13.16
C THR A 115 -1.20 9.65 14.17
N ASP A 116 -2.31 9.33 14.81
CA ASP A 116 -2.40 8.20 15.74
C ASP A 116 -1.99 6.89 15.06
N LEU A 117 -2.49 6.64 13.84
CA LEU A 117 -2.18 5.44 13.08
C LEU A 117 -0.67 5.31 12.80
N VAL A 118 -0.06 6.37 12.27
CA VAL A 118 1.37 6.37 11.94
C VAL A 118 2.22 6.24 13.21
N ALA A 119 1.88 6.98 14.27
CA ALA A 119 2.65 6.97 15.52
C ALA A 119 2.66 5.59 16.17
N MET A 120 1.54 4.87 16.19
CA MET A 120 1.46 3.52 16.74
C MET A 120 2.44 2.58 16.03
N SER A 121 2.37 2.49 14.69
CA SER A 121 3.23 1.57 13.95
C SER A 121 4.70 2.00 13.94
N VAL A 122 4.98 3.31 13.83
CA VAL A 122 6.36 3.83 13.74
C VAL A 122 7.09 3.70 15.07
N ASN A 123 6.43 3.92 16.20
CA ASN A 123 7.07 3.80 17.52
C ASN A 123 7.60 2.37 17.76
N ASP A 124 6.90 1.35 17.25
CA ASP A 124 7.31 -0.05 17.35
C ASP A 124 8.54 -0.39 16.48
N LEU A 125 8.87 0.44 15.48
CA LEU A 125 10.13 0.35 14.75
C LEU A 125 11.29 0.91 15.60
N VAL A 126 11.05 2.08 16.19
CA VAL A 126 12.08 2.87 16.89
C VAL A 126 12.61 2.13 18.13
N VAL A 127 11.78 1.35 18.81
CA VAL A 127 12.22 0.56 19.99
C VAL A 127 13.29 -0.48 19.66
N GLN A 128 13.41 -0.90 18.39
CA GLN A 128 14.48 -1.80 17.91
C GLN A 128 15.67 -1.03 17.29
N GLY A 129 15.65 0.29 17.33
CA GLY A 129 16.65 1.17 16.72
C GLY A 129 16.49 1.35 15.21
N ALA A 130 15.34 0.96 14.64
CA ALA A 130 15.08 1.11 13.22
C ALA A 130 14.64 2.54 12.86
N GLU A 131 15.22 3.05 11.78
CA GLU A 131 14.78 4.29 11.13
C GLU A 131 13.55 3.97 10.27
N PRO A 132 12.42 4.70 10.42
CA PRO A 132 11.23 4.50 9.59
C PRO A 132 11.51 4.85 8.13
N LEU A 133 11.26 3.93 7.19
CA LEU A 133 11.53 4.14 5.77
C LEU A 133 10.27 4.47 4.98
N PHE A 134 9.25 3.64 5.10
CA PHE A 134 8.01 3.83 4.37
C PHE A 134 6.79 3.30 5.13
N PHE A 135 5.63 3.78 4.71
CA PHE A 135 4.34 3.48 5.27
C PHE A 135 3.36 3.11 4.16
N LEU A 136 2.47 2.17 4.46
CA LEU A 136 1.27 1.88 3.68
C LEU A 136 0.04 1.96 4.58
N ASP A 137 -1.09 2.37 4.02
CA ASP A 137 -2.37 2.42 4.73
C ASP A 137 -3.44 1.54 4.06
N TYR A 138 -4.40 1.08 4.87
CA TYR A 138 -5.61 0.41 4.42
C TYR A 138 -6.81 1.10 5.07
N PHE A 139 -7.64 1.74 4.25
CA PHE A 139 -8.85 2.43 4.66
C PHE A 139 -10.07 1.61 4.26
N ALA A 140 -10.88 1.19 5.23
CA ALA A 140 -12.05 0.36 4.96
C ALA A 140 -13.32 1.02 5.50
N THR A 141 -14.38 1.07 4.72
CA THR A 141 -15.62 1.75 5.10
C THR A 141 -16.84 1.08 4.49
N GLY A 142 -18.03 1.31 5.06
CA GLY A 142 -19.29 0.81 4.49
C GLY A 142 -19.68 1.59 3.23
N ARG A 143 -19.37 2.89 3.20
CA ARG A 143 -19.55 3.77 2.05
C ARG A 143 -18.51 4.88 2.12
N LEU A 144 -17.83 5.14 1.00
CA LEU A 144 -16.77 6.13 0.94
C LEU A 144 -17.32 7.55 1.00
N ASP A 145 -16.94 8.27 2.06
CA ASP A 145 -17.00 9.72 2.11
C ASP A 145 -15.62 10.29 1.78
N VAL A 146 -15.49 10.82 0.56
CA VAL A 146 -14.20 11.30 0.02
C VAL A 146 -13.60 12.41 0.88
N ALA A 147 -14.42 13.28 1.48
CA ALA A 147 -13.93 14.39 2.30
C ALA A 147 -13.31 13.89 3.61
N THR A 148 -13.96 12.92 4.25
CA THR A 148 -13.48 12.26 5.46
C THR A 148 -12.21 11.47 5.16
N ALA A 149 -12.22 10.59 4.14
CA ALA A 149 -11.06 9.80 3.77
C ALA A 149 -9.84 10.69 3.43
N ARG A 150 -10.06 11.78 2.68
CA ARG A 150 -9.01 12.76 2.38
C ARG A 150 -8.45 13.41 3.65
N THR A 151 -9.30 13.77 4.62
CA THR A 151 -8.86 14.35 5.90
C THR A 151 -7.95 13.38 6.65
N VAL A 152 -8.34 12.11 6.72
CA VAL A 152 -7.55 11.06 7.37
C VAL A 152 -6.21 10.86 6.69
N ILE A 153 -6.21 10.66 5.38
CA ILE A 153 -4.99 10.40 4.59
C ILE A 153 -4.06 11.62 4.60
N ALA A 154 -4.60 12.84 4.68
CA ALA A 154 -3.79 14.04 4.88
C ALA A 154 -3.07 14.02 6.23
N GLY A 155 -3.73 13.54 7.30
CA GLY A 155 -3.11 13.32 8.60
C GLY A 155 -2.01 12.25 8.56
N ILE A 156 -2.26 11.13 7.87
CA ILE A 156 -1.26 10.06 7.65
C ILE A 156 -0.04 10.64 6.93
N ALA A 157 -0.23 11.30 5.79
CA ALA A 157 0.86 11.87 5.01
C ALA A 157 1.67 12.92 5.80
N ALA A 158 1.00 13.77 6.59
CA ALA A 158 1.67 14.74 7.45
C ALA A 158 2.52 14.05 8.54
N ALA A 159 1.97 13.02 9.18
CA ALA A 159 2.68 12.25 10.20
C ALA A 159 3.84 11.43 9.62
N CYS A 160 3.70 10.87 8.42
CA CYS A 160 4.81 10.22 7.72
C CYS A 160 5.97 11.20 7.46
N ALA A 161 5.66 12.40 6.97
CA ALA A 161 6.66 13.43 6.75
C ALA A 161 7.36 13.86 8.04
N GLU A 162 6.63 13.97 9.15
CA GLU A 162 7.18 14.25 10.48
C GLU A 162 8.08 13.11 10.98
N ALA A 163 7.66 11.86 10.79
CA ALA A 163 8.40 10.66 11.17
C ALA A 163 9.60 10.34 10.25
N GLY A 164 9.76 11.06 9.13
CA GLY A 164 10.82 10.83 8.16
C GLY A 164 10.62 9.59 7.27
N CYS A 165 9.40 9.06 7.17
CA CYS A 165 9.07 7.96 6.26
C CYS A 165 8.21 8.43 5.09
N ALA A 166 8.22 7.67 4.00
CA ALA A 166 7.37 7.94 2.85
C ALA A 166 6.06 7.18 2.89
N LEU A 167 4.94 7.85 2.63
CA LEU A 167 3.69 7.19 2.28
C LEU A 167 3.77 6.74 0.82
N ILE A 168 4.05 5.45 0.60
CA ILE A 168 4.36 4.93 -0.74
C ILE A 168 3.22 4.18 -1.41
N GLY A 169 2.16 3.87 -0.67
CA GLY A 169 0.98 3.19 -1.20
C GLY A 169 -0.10 3.02 -0.14
N GLY A 170 -1.26 2.56 -0.58
CA GLY A 170 -2.37 2.24 0.29
C GLY A 170 -3.54 1.70 -0.52
N GLU A 171 -4.61 1.32 0.19
CA GLU A 171 -5.82 0.74 -0.41
C GLU A 171 -7.07 1.32 0.25
N THR A 172 -8.13 1.52 -0.54
CA THR A 172 -9.42 2.02 -0.05
C THR A 172 -10.53 1.05 -0.44
N ALA A 173 -11.09 0.37 0.55
CA ALA A 173 -12.12 -0.65 0.36
C ALA A 173 -13.49 -0.16 0.82
N GLU A 174 -14.47 -0.17 -0.09
CA GLU A 174 -15.89 -0.05 0.23
C GLU A 174 -16.49 -1.44 0.43
N MET A 175 -17.01 -1.70 1.63
CA MET A 175 -17.64 -2.97 2.02
C MET A 175 -19.04 -2.72 2.62
N PRO A 176 -20.04 -2.40 1.77
CA PRO A 176 -21.41 -2.16 2.21
C PRO A 176 -21.98 -3.36 2.95
N GLY A 177 -22.64 -3.11 4.08
CA GLY A 177 -23.22 -4.16 4.92
C GLY A 177 -22.23 -4.87 5.85
N PHE A 178 -20.92 -4.66 5.68
CA PHE A 178 -19.92 -5.06 6.68
C PHE A 178 -19.75 -3.98 7.75
N TYR A 179 -19.46 -2.75 7.33
CA TYR A 179 -19.41 -1.59 8.23
C TYR A 179 -20.74 -0.87 8.31
N ALA A 180 -21.08 -0.37 9.49
CA ALA A 180 -22.25 0.48 9.67
C ALA A 180 -22.06 1.83 8.92
N PRO A 181 -23.16 2.52 8.55
CA PRO A 181 -23.07 3.82 7.90
C PRO A 181 -22.23 4.82 8.70
N GLY A 182 -21.21 5.41 8.05
CA GLY A 182 -20.31 6.39 8.67
C GLY A 182 -19.16 5.77 9.49
N GLU A 183 -19.15 4.44 9.68
CA GLU A 183 -18.01 3.75 10.29
C GLU A 183 -16.95 3.41 9.24
N TYR A 184 -15.69 3.53 9.67
CA TYR A 184 -14.53 3.07 8.93
C TYR A 184 -13.49 2.48 9.90
N ASP A 185 -12.61 1.67 9.35
CA ASP A 185 -11.45 1.11 10.03
C ASP A 185 -10.17 1.50 9.28
N LEU A 186 -9.07 1.53 10.02
CA LEU A 186 -7.75 1.89 9.52
C LEU A 186 -6.73 0.87 9.97
N ALA A 187 -5.94 0.37 9.02
CA ALA A 187 -4.71 -0.34 9.30
C ALA A 187 -3.52 0.38 8.67
N GLY A 188 -2.42 0.41 9.39
CA GLY A 188 -1.15 1.00 9.01
C GLY A 188 -0.09 -0.07 8.94
N PHE A 189 0.85 0.09 8.02
CA PHE A 189 1.97 -0.83 7.81
C PHE A 189 3.24 0.01 7.70
N ALA A 190 4.09 -0.05 8.70
CA ALA A 190 5.36 0.67 8.69
C ALA A 190 6.52 -0.31 8.48
N VAL A 191 7.47 0.08 7.64
CA VAL A 191 8.72 -0.64 7.47
C VAL A 191 9.87 0.31 7.73
N GLY A 192 10.75 -0.11 8.62
CA GLY A 192 12.00 0.56 8.95
C GLY A 192 13.21 -0.31 8.64
N ALA A 193 14.40 0.28 8.74
CA ALA A 193 15.65 -0.44 8.64
C ALA A 193 16.63 0.00 9.73
N VAL A 194 17.50 -0.92 10.10
CA VAL A 194 18.60 -0.70 11.02
C VAL A 194 19.81 -1.45 10.49
N GLU A 195 21.02 -0.90 10.61
CA GLU A 195 22.23 -1.67 10.34
C GLU A 195 22.30 -2.87 11.30
N ARG A 196 22.63 -4.06 10.79
CA ARG A 196 22.62 -5.30 11.60
C ARG A 196 23.37 -5.18 12.92
N ALA A 197 24.49 -4.47 12.91
CA ALA A 197 25.33 -4.26 14.10
C ALA A 197 24.70 -3.31 15.14
N ALA A 198 23.69 -2.53 14.76
CA ALA A 198 23.05 -1.51 15.59
C ALA A 198 21.68 -1.94 16.15
N VAL A 199 21.18 -3.14 15.80
CA VAL A 199 19.89 -3.66 16.28
C VAL A 199 19.82 -3.64 17.82
N ILE A 200 18.77 -3.05 18.37
CA ILE A 200 18.51 -3.03 19.81
C ILE A 200 17.65 -4.24 20.16
N THR A 201 18.20 -5.15 20.97
CA THR A 201 17.52 -6.41 21.37
C THR A 201 17.24 -6.51 22.87
N GLY A 202 17.66 -5.51 23.65
CA GLY A 202 17.64 -5.59 25.12
C GLY A 202 18.72 -6.48 25.74
N ALA A 203 19.54 -7.19 24.96
CA ALA A 203 20.58 -8.09 25.49
C ALA A 203 21.67 -7.38 26.33
N ARG A 204 21.78 -6.06 26.23
CA ARG A 204 22.71 -5.22 27.01
C ARG A 204 22.08 -4.60 28.26
N VAL A 205 20.80 -4.87 28.53
CA VAL A 205 20.09 -4.36 29.72
C VAL A 205 20.68 -5.02 30.97
N GLN A 206 20.98 -4.21 31.98
CA GLN A 206 21.54 -4.63 33.26
C GLN A 206 20.85 -3.84 34.39
N ALA A 207 21.07 -4.27 35.64
CA ALA A 207 20.55 -3.54 36.79
C ALA A 207 21.36 -2.25 37.01
N GLY A 208 20.66 -1.12 37.08
CA GLY A 208 21.26 0.22 37.24
C GLY A 208 21.68 0.85 35.92
#